data_AF-A0A661DZJ9-F1
#
_entry.id   AF-A0A661DZJ9-F1
#
_cell.length_a   1.000
_cell.length_b   1.000
_cell.length_c   1.000
_cell.angle_alpha   90.00
_cell.angle_beta   90.00
_cell.angle_gamma   90.00
#
_symmetry.space_group_name_H-M   'P 1'
#
loop_
_entity.id
_entity.type
_entity.pdbx_description
1 polymer ?
#
loop_
_entity_poly.entity_id
_entity_poly.type
_entity_poly.pdbx_seq_one_letter_code
_entity_poly.pdbx_strand_id
1 'polypeptide(L)'
;MNTVTEGPVPANELDITSMQLGIDRLEFSLHSREDVRVIAQTLAEQAQRGLMLLTRDLEPAVFDQQPFLNAISKLARQRQDAWFRILVLDSHQVLQTGHRLIELSR
;
A
#
# COMPACT_ATOMS: atom_id res chain seq x y z
N MET A 1 -3.19 4.83 -37.58
CA MET A 1 -4.06 5.76 -36.85
C MET A 1 -4.89 4.92 -35.89
N ASN A 2 -4.58 4.94 -34.58
CA ASN A 2 -5.56 4.77 -33.51
C ASN A 2 -4.90 5.22 -32.21
N THR A 3 -5.66 6.03 -31.49
CA THR A 3 -5.25 6.92 -30.42
C THR A 3 -4.96 6.18 -29.13
N VAL A 4 -3.81 6.54 -28.56
CA VAL A 4 -3.46 6.55 -27.13
C VAL A 4 -4.69 6.56 -26.21
N THR A 5 -4.86 5.49 -25.45
CA THR A 5 -5.61 5.48 -24.20
C THR A 5 -4.66 4.98 -23.11
N GLU A 6 -3.59 5.73 -22.82
CA GLU A 6 -2.70 5.42 -21.68
C GLU A 6 -3.33 5.96 -20.39
N GLY A 7 -4.45 5.35 -20.00
CA GLY A 7 -5.03 5.50 -18.68
C GLY A 7 -4.81 4.22 -17.87
N PRO A 8 -4.68 4.30 -16.54
CA PRO A 8 -4.62 3.13 -15.68
C PRO A 8 -5.83 2.21 -15.92
N VAL A 9 -5.58 0.91 -16.13
CA VAL A 9 -6.63 -0.10 -16.37
C VAL A 9 -7.60 -0.11 -15.20
N PRO A 10 -8.93 -0.13 -15.39
CA PRO A 10 -9.85 -0.14 -14.27
C PRO A 10 -9.76 -1.47 -13.50
N ALA A 11 -9.72 -1.40 -12.16
CA ALA A 11 -9.49 -2.58 -11.31
C ALA A 11 -10.60 -3.63 -11.39
N ASN A 12 -11.82 -3.26 -11.78
CA ASN A 12 -12.94 -4.20 -11.94
C ASN A 12 -12.73 -5.21 -13.09
N GLU A 13 -11.78 -4.96 -13.98
CA GLU A 13 -11.38 -5.86 -15.07
C GLU A 13 -10.16 -6.73 -14.70
N LEU A 14 -9.64 -6.58 -13.47
CA LEU A 14 -8.45 -7.26 -12.97
C LEU A 14 -8.77 -8.06 -11.71
N ASP A 15 -8.15 -9.24 -11.58
CA ASP A 15 -8.01 -9.85 -10.27
C ASP A 15 -6.87 -9.17 -9.53
N ILE A 16 -7.18 -8.10 -8.79
CA ILE A 16 -6.18 -7.34 -8.03
C ILE A 16 -5.47 -8.21 -6.98
N THR A 17 -6.10 -9.29 -6.49
CA THR A 17 -5.49 -10.17 -5.49
C THR A 17 -4.38 -11.05 -6.07
N SER A 18 -4.34 -11.17 -7.40
CA SER A 18 -3.28 -11.89 -8.12
C SER A 18 -2.02 -11.06 -8.37
N MET A 19 -2.05 -9.75 -8.11
CA MET A 19 -0.93 -8.84 -8.37
C MET A 19 0.29 -9.18 -7.52
N GLN A 20 1.47 -9.09 -8.14
CA GLN A 20 2.76 -9.44 -7.54
C GLN A 20 3.68 -8.25 -7.34
N LEU A 21 4.01 -7.96 -6.07
CA LEU A 21 4.90 -6.86 -5.71
C LEU A 21 6.31 -7.09 -6.27
N GLY A 22 6.79 -6.12 -7.07
CA GLY A 22 8.12 -6.14 -7.68
C GLY A 22 8.22 -6.95 -8.97
N ILE A 23 7.13 -7.57 -9.42
CA ILE A 23 7.05 -8.29 -10.69
C ILE A 23 6.12 -7.52 -11.65
N ASP A 24 4.88 -7.29 -11.23
CA ASP A 24 3.91 -6.57 -12.05
C ASP A 24 4.23 -5.08 -12.09
N ARG A 25 4.14 -4.50 -13.29
CA ARG A 25 4.37 -3.06 -13.56
C ARG A 25 3.13 -2.37 -14.11
N LEU A 26 1.98 -2.98 -13.93
CA LEU A 26 0.70 -2.48 -14.43
C LEU A 26 0.19 -1.35 -13.53
N GLU A 27 -0.18 -0.22 -14.14
CA GLU A 27 -0.94 0.82 -13.45
C GLU A 27 -2.43 0.54 -13.62
N PHE A 28 -3.17 0.55 -12.51
CA PHE A 28 -4.61 0.34 -12.50
C PHE A 28 -5.33 1.26 -11.52
N SER A 29 -6.58 1.59 -11.83
CA SER A 29 -7.42 2.48 -11.04
C SER A 29 -8.32 1.69 -10.10
N LEU A 30 -8.28 2.03 -8.83
CA LEU A 30 -9.17 1.47 -7.80
C LEU A 30 -10.31 2.44 -7.56
N HIS A 31 -11.54 1.93 -7.48
CA HIS A 31 -12.74 2.76 -7.36
C HIS A 31 -13.41 2.66 -6.00
N SER A 32 -12.99 1.72 -5.16
CA SER A 32 -13.45 1.63 -3.79
C SER A 32 -12.28 1.59 -2.81
N ARG A 33 -12.55 2.11 -1.61
CA ARG A 33 -11.64 2.03 -0.47
C ARG A 33 -11.34 0.58 -0.09
N GLU A 34 -12.32 -0.30 -0.27
CA GLU A 34 -12.19 -1.72 -0.01
C GLU A 34 -11.15 -2.35 -0.95
N ASP A 35 -11.18 -2.00 -2.24
CA ASP A 35 -10.17 -2.48 -3.20
C ASP A 35 -8.77 -2.02 -2.79
N VAL A 36 -8.63 -0.74 -2.37
CA VAL A 36 -7.36 -0.19 -1.87
C VAL A 36 -6.89 -0.94 -0.62
N ARG A 37 -7.80 -1.26 0.31
CA ARG A 37 -7.49 -2.02 1.52
C ARG A 37 -7.00 -3.43 1.17
N VAL A 38 -7.72 -4.13 0.30
CA VAL A 38 -7.40 -5.50 -0.14
C VAL A 38 -6.04 -5.53 -0.83
N ILE A 39 -5.82 -4.68 -1.84
CA ILE A 39 -4.55 -4.69 -2.58
C ILE A 39 -3.36 -4.26 -1.71
N ALA A 40 -3.55 -3.27 -0.83
CA ALA A 40 -2.49 -2.83 0.09
C ALA A 40 -2.07 -3.98 1.02
N GLN A 41 -3.03 -4.74 1.55
CA GLN A 41 -2.75 -5.94 2.33
C GLN A 41 -2.03 -6.99 1.48
N THR A 42 -2.58 -7.35 0.31
CA THR A 42 -2.01 -8.38 -0.58
C THR A 42 -0.56 -8.07 -0.93
N LEU A 43 -0.24 -6.83 -1.30
CA LEU A 43 1.12 -6.44 -1.65
C LEU A 43 2.04 -6.37 -0.42
N ALA A 44 1.54 -5.91 0.73
CA ALA A 44 2.33 -5.86 1.97
C ALA A 44 2.73 -7.27 2.45
N GLU A 45 1.84 -8.26 2.33
CA GLU A 45 2.13 -9.65 2.71
C GLU A 45 3.23 -10.30 1.87
N GLN A 46 3.43 -9.81 0.64
CA GLN A 46 4.46 -10.29 -0.29
C GLN A 46 5.83 -9.64 -0.06
N ALA A 47 5.89 -8.50 0.64
CA ALA A 47 7.12 -7.75 0.82
C ALA A 47 8.17 -8.56 1.61
N GLN A 48 9.39 -8.69 1.07
CA GLN A 48 10.48 -9.45 1.69
C GLN A 48 11.68 -8.61 2.13
N ARG A 49 11.99 -7.53 1.40
CA ARG A 49 13.15 -6.66 1.65
C ARG A 49 12.74 -5.23 1.93
N GLY A 50 11.75 -4.73 1.21
CA GLY A 50 11.21 -3.43 1.55
C GLY A 50 9.90 -3.12 0.85
N LEU A 51 9.21 -2.14 1.40
CA LEU A 51 7.95 -1.63 0.89
C LEU A 51 7.98 -0.11 0.95
N MET A 52 7.55 0.53 -0.14
CA MET A 52 7.39 1.97 -0.22
C MET A 52 5.91 2.30 -0.41
N LEU A 53 5.37 3.13 0.48
CA LEU A 53 3.99 3.59 0.42
C LEU A 53 3.97 5.10 0.15
N LEU A 54 3.39 5.50 -0.97
CA LEU A 54 3.04 6.89 -1.24
C LEU A 54 1.55 7.06 -0.98
N THR A 55 1.19 8.02 -0.12
CA THR A 55 -0.20 8.28 0.22
C THR A 55 -0.41 9.76 0.53
N ARG A 56 -1.67 10.21 0.45
CA ARG A 56 -2.01 11.57 0.84
C ARG A 56 -1.90 11.77 2.35
N ASP A 57 -2.55 10.90 3.12
CA ASP A 57 -2.87 11.14 4.53
C ASP A 57 -2.90 9.87 5.40
N LEU A 58 -2.37 8.74 4.91
CA LEU A 58 -2.43 7.44 5.60
C LEU A 58 -3.85 7.14 6.11
N GLU A 59 -4.84 7.18 5.23
CA GLU A 59 -6.24 6.90 5.60
C GLU A 59 -6.39 5.65 6.51
N PRO A 60 -6.83 5.82 7.78
CA PRO A 60 -6.85 4.71 8.76
C PRO A 60 -7.76 3.54 8.33
N ALA A 61 -8.82 3.85 7.60
CA ALA A 61 -9.74 2.84 7.06
C ALA A 61 -9.07 1.89 6.04
N VAL A 62 -7.89 2.26 5.51
CA VAL A 62 -7.08 1.44 4.61
C VAL A 62 -5.86 0.86 5.35
N PHE A 63 -5.10 1.71 6.03
CA PHE A 63 -3.77 1.35 6.52
C PHE A 63 -3.72 1.01 8.02
N ASP A 64 -4.73 1.37 8.81
CA ASP A 64 -4.85 1.00 10.23
C ASP A 64 -5.67 -0.29 10.41
N GLN A 65 -5.42 -1.24 9.52
CA GLN A 65 -6.10 -2.52 9.48
C GLN A 65 -5.16 -3.60 9.99
N GLN A 66 -5.64 -4.42 10.94
CA GLN A 66 -4.79 -5.40 11.63
C GLN A 66 -4.02 -6.34 10.67
N PRO A 67 -4.59 -6.86 9.56
CA PRO A 67 -3.84 -7.68 8.61
C PRO A 67 -2.67 -6.93 7.96
N PHE A 68 -2.90 -5.69 7.52
CA PHE A 68 -1.86 -4.84 6.95
C PHE A 68 -0.76 -4.55 7.96
N LEU A 69 -1.12 -4.13 9.19
CA LEU A 69 -0.17 -3.87 10.26
C LEU A 69 0.67 -5.11 10.59
N ASN A 70 0.05 -6.30 10.63
CA ASN A 70 0.75 -7.56 10.86
C ASN A 70 1.77 -7.84 9.75
N ALA A 71 1.43 -7.58 8.49
CA ALA A 71 2.34 -7.74 7.35
C ALA A 71 3.56 -6.80 7.45
N ILE A 72 3.34 -5.51 7.74
CA ILE A 72 4.42 -4.54 7.95
C ILE A 72 5.32 -4.94 9.13
N SER A 73 4.69 -5.35 10.24
CA SER A 73 5.37 -5.79 11.45
C SER A 73 6.21 -7.05 11.19
N LYS A 74 5.72 -7.98 10.37
CA LYS A 74 6.46 -9.17 9.92
C LYS A 74 7.65 -8.78 9.04
N LEU A 75 7.46 -7.90 8.05
CA LEU A 75 8.53 -7.40 7.19
C LEU A 75 9.67 -6.80 8.02
N ALA A 76 9.34 -5.91 8.97
CA ALA A 76 10.31 -5.24 9.83
C ALA A 76 11.13 -6.20 10.71
N ARG A 77 10.57 -7.36 11.08
CA ARG A 77 11.26 -8.39 11.89
C ARG A 77 11.98 -9.45 11.06
N GLN A 78 11.70 -9.56 9.76
CA GLN A 78 12.15 -10.69 8.96
C GLN A 78 13.65 -10.64 8.68
N ARG A 79 14.22 -9.45 8.45
CA ARG A 79 15.65 -9.25 8.17
C ARG A 79 16.17 -7.95 8.76
N GLN A 80 17.47 -7.90 9.02
CA GLN A 80 18.14 -6.70 9.52
C GLN A 80 18.15 -5.54 8.51
N ASP A 81 18.15 -5.84 7.20
CA ASP A 81 18.12 -4.85 6.12
C ASP A 81 16.72 -4.55 5.60
N ALA A 82 15.67 -5.05 6.28
CA ALA A 82 14.29 -4.77 5.90
C ALA A 82 13.92 -3.32 6.18
N TRP A 83 13.15 -2.71 5.29
CA TRP A 83 12.70 -1.33 5.47
C TRP A 83 11.26 -1.11 5.01
N PHE A 84 10.54 -0.24 5.70
CA PHE A 84 9.25 0.27 5.27
C PHE A 84 9.33 1.80 5.23
N ARG A 85 9.12 2.38 4.05
CA ARG A 85 9.22 3.83 3.83
C ARG A 85 7.87 4.37 3.42
N ILE A 86 7.43 5.43 4.11
CA ILE A 86 6.18 6.10 3.81
C ILE A 86 6.48 7.52 3.38
N LEU A 87 5.93 7.91 2.25
CA LEU A 87 5.86 9.30 1.81
C LEU A 87 4.41 9.77 1.93
N VAL A 88 4.19 10.74 2.82
CA VAL A 88 2.89 11.37 3.07
C VAL A 88 2.90 12.76 2.47
N LEU A 89 1.92 13.08 1.62
CA LEU A 89 1.83 14.41 0.99
C LEU A 89 1.28 15.48 1.96
N ASP A 90 0.33 15.12 2.81
CA ASP A 90 -0.23 15.99 3.84
C ASP A 90 0.00 15.40 5.24
N SER A 91 1.09 15.83 5.88
CA SER A 91 1.48 15.33 7.19
C SER A 91 0.64 15.88 8.35
N HIS A 92 -0.19 16.91 8.14
CA HIS A 92 -0.92 17.54 9.25
C HIS A 92 -1.96 16.60 9.85
N GLN A 93 -2.70 15.86 9.01
CA GLN A 93 -3.71 14.90 9.46
C GLN A 93 -3.07 13.72 10.19
N VAL A 94 -2.01 13.15 9.60
CA VAL A 94 -1.30 11.97 10.12
C VAL A 94 -0.76 12.18 11.55
N LEU A 95 -0.23 13.37 11.84
CA LEU A 95 0.33 13.69 13.15
C LEU A 95 -0.74 13.91 14.23
N GLN A 96 -1.93 14.39 13.86
CA GLN A 96 -3.02 14.64 14.81
C GLN A 96 -3.75 13.36 15.21
N THR A 97 -3.87 12.40 14.28
CA THR A 97 -4.68 11.18 14.51
C THR A 97 -3.92 10.08 15.27
N GLY A 98 -2.59 10.16 15.39
CA GLY A 98 -1.81 9.15 16.12
C GLY A 98 -1.83 7.77 15.45
N HIS A 99 -1.58 7.70 14.14
CA HIS A 99 -1.73 6.47 13.37
C HIS A 99 -0.78 5.35 13.86
N ARG A 100 -1.30 4.12 14.02
CA ARG A 100 -0.54 2.93 14.49
C ARG A 100 0.70 2.57 13.68
N LEU A 101 0.80 2.98 12.40
CA LEU A 101 2.01 2.81 11.60
C LEU A 101 3.16 3.70 12.10
N ILE A 102 2.85 4.87 12.64
CA ILE A 102 3.84 5.75 13.27
C ILE A 102 4.30 5.13 14.59
N GLU A 103 3.38 4.55 15.37
CA GLU A 103 3.74 3.87 16.62
C GLU A 103 4.67 2.67 16.37
N LEU A 104 4.46 1.93 15.28
CA LEU A 104 5.36 0.84 14.87
C LEU A 104 6.79 1.30 14.51
N SER A 105 7.01 2.59 14.27
CA SER A 105 8.33 3.16 13.97
C SER A 105 9.11 3.62 15.19
N ARG A 106 8.46 3.66 16.37
CA ARG A 106 9.08 4.06 17.63
C ARG A 106 9.70 2.85 18.35
#